data_AF-A0A803QST1-F1
#
_entry.id   AF-A0A803QST1-F1
#
_cell.length_a   1.000
_cell.length_b   1.000
_cell.length_c   1.000
_cell.angle_alpha   90.00
_cell.angle_beta   90.00
_cell.angle_gamma   90.00
#
_symmetry.space_group_name_H-M   'P 1'
#
loop_
_entity.id
_entity.type
_entity.pdbx_description
1 polymer ?
#
loop_
_entity_poly.entity_id
_entity_poly.type
_entity_poly.pdbx_seq_one_letter_code
_entity_poly.pdbx_strand_id
1 'polypeptide(L)' 'DDVCIETGDGIKHCKLIAVHAGLVSNQDVKEQLKFLKAKDTRVPKVDSLSGRKNVWDMPK' A
#
# COMPACT_ATOMS: atom_id res chain seq x y z
N ASP A 1 5.36 0.18 -10.02
CA ASP A 1 5.32 0.25 -11.50
C ASP A 1 4.82 1.61 -11.94
N ASP A 2 5.23 2.10 -13.11
CA ASP A 2 4.66 3.30 -13.73
C ASP A 2 3.44 2.90 -14.58
N VAL A 3 2.28 3.44 -14.26
CA VAL A 3 1.01 3.09 -14.89
C VAL A 3 0.24 4.33 -15.33
N CYS A 4 -0.46 4.22 -16.46
CA CYS A 4 -1.35 5.27 -16.94
C CYS A 4 -2.73 5.12 -16.31
N ILE A 5 -3.25 6.19 -15.71
CA ILE A 5 -4.63 6.26 -15.22
C ILE A 5 -5.34 7.42 -15.90
N GLU A 6 -6.59 7.21 -16.29
CA GLU A 6 -7.44 8.30 -16.79
C GLU A 6 -8.02 9.05 -15.59
N THR A 7 -7.88 10.38 -15.61
CA THR A 7 -8.44 11.29 -14.61
C THR A 7 -9.31 12.33 -15.31
N GLY A 8 -10.07 13.13 -14.56
CA GLY A 8 -10.84 14.24 -15.14
C GLY A 8 -9.99 15.24 -15.93
N ASP A 9 -8.68 15.31 -15.66
CA ASP A 9 -7.71 16.17 -16.36
C ASP A 9 -7.01 15.46 -17.54
N GLY A 10 -7.41 14.23 -17.87
CA GLY A 10 -6.76 13.37 -18.88
C GLY A 10 -5.89 12.27 -18.29
N ILE A 11 -5.01 11.70 -19.13
CA ILE A 11 -4.17 10.55 -18.77
C ILE A 11 -2.97 11.00 -17.92
N LYS A 12 -2.79 10.39 -16.76
CA LYS A 12 -1.66 10.63 -15.83
C LYS A 12 -0.83 9.37 -15.63
N HIS A 13 0.49 9.53 -15.59
CA HIS A 13 1.43 8.50 -15.16
C HIS A 13 1.56 8.49 -13.64
N CYS A 14 1.37 7.33 -13.01
CA CYS A 14 1.34 7.17 -11.56
C CYS A 14 2.08 5.92 -11.11
N LYS A 15 2.53 5.93 -9.86
CA LYS A 15 3.10 4.74 -9.22
C LYS A 15 2.00 3.86 -8.67
N LEU A 16 1.96 2.60 -9.09
CA LEU A 16 1.05 1.60 -8.52
C LEU A 16 1.73 0.78 -7.41
N ILE A 17 1.02 0.64 -6.28
CA ILE A 17 1.35 -0.31 -5.21
C ILE A 17 0.12 -1.19 -5.02
N ALA A 18 0.24 -2.48 -5.33
CA ALA A 18 -0.81 -3.47 -5.13
C ALA A 18 -0.55 -4.27 -3.84
N VAL A 19 -1.51 -4.28 -2.93
CA VAL A 19 -1.47 -5.01 -1.66
C VAL A 19 -2.88 -5.48 -1.32
N HIS A 20 -3.03 -6.62 -0.61
CA HIS A 20 -4.32 -7.30 -0.48
C HIS A 20 -5.36 -6.50 0.32
N ALA A 21 -5.00 -5.99 1.50
CA ALA A 21 -5.91 -5.19 2.33
C ALA A 21 -5.67 -3.68 2.16
N GLY A 22 -4.41 -3.25 2.26
CA GLY A 22 -4.03 -1.84 2.12
C GLY A 22 -2.72 -1.52 2.83
N LEU A 23 -2.45 -0.23 3.06
CA LEU A 23 -1.30 0.26 3.82
C LEU A 23 -1.76 0.91 5.11
N VAL A 24 -1.00 0.73 6.19
CA VAL A 24 -1.36 1.22 7.51
C VAL A 24 -1.25 2.74 7.57
N SER A 25 -2.30 3.40 8.02
CA SER A 25 -2.32 4.84 8.26
C SER A 25 -1.35 5.24 9.38
N ASN A 26 -0.69 6.39 9.23
CA ASN A 26 0.28 6.93 10.21
C ASN A 26 1.58 6.12 10.38
N GLN A 27 1.97 5.33 9.37
CA GLN A 27 3.26 4.66 9.33
C GLN A 27 3.97 4.96 8.00
N ASP A 28 5.29 5.11 8.02
CA ASP A 28 6.07 5.40 6.82
C ASP A 28 5.88 4.30 5.75
N VAL A 29 5.52 4.74 4.54
CA VAL A 29 5.23 3.84 3.42
C VAL A 29 6.46 3.05 2.99
N LYS A 30 7.67 3.65 3.02
CA LYS A 30 8.89 2.95 2.59
C LYS A 30 9.25 1.83 3.57
N GLU A 31 9.09 2.04 4.87
CA GLU A 31 9.31 1.02 5.89
C GLU A 31 8.31 -0.14 5.75
N GLN A 32 7.03 0.16 5.56
CA GLN A 32 6.01 -0.85 5.28
C GLN A 32 6.35 -1.67 4.03
N LEU A 33 6.73 -1.01 2.94
CA LEU A 33 7.11 -1.70 1.70
C LEU A 33 8.37 -2.54 1.87
N LYS A 34 9.35 -2.11 2.67
CA LYS A 34 10.55 -2.89 2.98
C LYS A 34 10.18 -4.17 3.72
N PHE A 35 9.31 -4.05 4.72
CA PHE A 35 8.77 -5.18 5.48
C PHE A 35 8.00 -6.17 4.59
N LEU A 36 7.09 -5.67 3.76
CA LEU A 36 6.29 -6.51 2.86
C LEU A 36 7.14 -7.23 1.80
N LYS A 37 8.15 -6.55 1.23
CA LYS A 37 9.08 -7.15 0.27
C LYS A 37 9.96 -8.23 0.91
N ALA A 38 10.31 -8.07 2.19
CA ALA A 38 11.09 -9.05 2.93
C ALA A 38 10.27 -10.33 3.26
N LYS A 39 8.94 -10.30 3.10
CA LYS A 39 8.03 -11.42 3.42
C LYS A 39 8.27 -11.95 4.84
N ASP A 40 8.47 -11.05 5.80
CA ASP A 40 8.78 -11.43 7.17
C ASP A 40 7.59 -12.16 7.82
N THR A 41 7.77 -13.47 8.04
CA THR A 41 6.76 -14.36 8.62
C THR A 41 6.79 -14.39 10.15
N ARG A 42 7.67 -13.61 10.81
CA ARG A 42 7.73 -13.54 12.27
C ARG A 42 6.53 -12.81 12.86
N VAL A 43 5.85 -12.01 12.06
CA VAL A 43 4.66 -11.28 12.48
C VAL A 43 3.43 -12.17 12.24
N PRO A 44 2.72 -12.59 13.30
CA PRO A 44 1.59 -13.54 13.17
C PRO A 44 0.40 -12.95 12.43
N LYS A 45 0.25 -11.62 12.45
CA LYS A 45 -0.80 -10.89 11.75
C LYS A 45 -0.23 -9.65 11.08
N VAL A 46 -0.24 -9.66 9.75
CA VAL A 46 0.18 -8.51 8.94
C VAL A 46 -1.05 -7.70 8.56
N ASP A 47 -1.14 -6.46 9.04
CA ASP A 47 -2.28 -5.58 8.80
C ASP A 47 -2.44 -5.25 7.31
N SER A 48 -1.37 -5.12 6.55
CA SER A 48 -1.46 -4.93 5.10
C SER A 48 -2.14 -6.09 4.36
N LEU A 49 -2.27 -7.26 5.00
CA LEU A 49 -2.93 -8.45 4.45
C LEU A 49 -4.26 -8.79 5.15
N SER A 50 -4.51 -8.26 6.34
CA SER A 50 -5.66 -8.68 7.18
C SER A 50 -6.36 -7.53 7.93
N GLY A 51 -5.88 -6.31 7.73
CA GLY A 51 -6.42 -5.08 8.27
C GLY A 51 -7.81 -4.76 7.71
N ARG A 52 -8.49 -3.82 8.37
CA ARG A 52 -9.82 -3.34 7.98
C ARG A 52 -9.80 -1.82 7.91
N LYS A 53 -10.32 -1.14 8.94
CA LYS A 53 -10.38 0.33 9.02
C LYS A 53 -9.00 1.00 9.00
N ASN A 54 -7.98 0.34 9.54
CA ASN A 54 -6.62 0.87 9.64
C ASN A 54 -5.83 0.89 8.32
N VAL A 55 -6.34 0.24 7.27
CA VAL A 55 -5.68 0.14 5.96
C VAL A 55 -6.58 0.61 4.80
N TRP A 56 -7.73 1.21 5.12
CA TRP A 56 -8.74 1.58 4.14
C TRP A 56 -8.35 2.84 3.35
N ASP A 57 -7.84 3.85 4.05
CA ASP A 57 -7.49 5.14 3.46
C ASP A 57 -6.05 5.16 2.95
N MET A 58 -5.78 6.03 1.97
CA MET A 58 -4.41 6.27 1.52
C MET A 58 -3.59 6.91 2.65
N PRO A 59 -2.46 6.31 3.08
CA PRO A 59 -1.61 6.90 4.11
C PRO A 59 -1.00 8.22 3.63
N LYS A 60 -0.72 9.11 4.59
CA LYS A 60 -0.05 10.40 4.34
C LYS A 60 1.47 10.26 4.27
#